data_AF-A0A1S2HMZ6-F1
#
_entry.id   AF-A0A1S2HMZ6-F1
#
_cell.length_a   1.000
_cell.length_b   1.000
_cell.length_c   1.000
_cell.angle_alpha   90.00
_cell.angle_beta   90.00
_cell.angle_gamma   90.00
#
_symmetry.space_group_name_H-M   'P 1'
#
loop_
_entity.id
_entity.type
_entity.pdbx_description
1 polymer ?
#
loop_
_entity_poly.entity_id
_entity_poly.type
_entity_poly.pdbx_seq_one_letter_code
_entity_poly.pdbx_strand_id
1 'polypeptide(L)'
;MRKDDLTVDEAAVIAEHARSGALELDDPEVRKVVEQANRVLVRAQMWGEERSPKLRRRRRFIAVGALLMVCVWVAGLLVPLAIRIAE
;
A
#
# COMPACT_ATOMS: atom_id res chain seq x y z
N MET A 1 -5.48 -25.78 12.58
CA MET A 1 -4.91 -24.61 11.90
C MET A 1 -3.54 -24.37 12.51
N ARG A 2 -2.46 -24.77 11.83
CA ARG A 2 -1.08 -24.66 12.35
C ARG A 2 -0.72 -23.17 12.40
N LYS A 3 -0.30 -22.68 13.55
CA LYS A 3 -0.20 -21.24 13.89
C LYS A 3 1.13 -20.61 13.46
N ASP A 4 1.89 -21.29 12.60
CA ASP A 4 3.34 -21.09 12.51
C ASP A 4 3.83 -20.63 11.12
N ASP A 5 2.96 -20.56 10.12
CA ASP A 5 3.33 -20.05 8.79
C ASP A 5 3.13 -18.54 8.74
N LEU A 6 4.24 -17.82 8.93
CA LEU A 6 4.29 -16.36 8.83
C LEU A 6 3.84 -15.92 7.44
N THR A 7 2.72 -15.21 7.36
CA THR A 7 2.16 -14.76 6.07
C THR A 7 2.97 -13.59 5.49
N VAL A 8 2.84 -13.37 4.18
CA VAL A 8 3.53 -12.26 3.49
C VAL A 8 3.10 -10.89 4.05
N ASP A 9 1.82 -10.75 4.40
CA ASP A 9 1.28 -9.52 4.96
C ASP A 9 1.83 -9.24 6.37
N GLU A 10 1.87 -10.26 7.24
CA GLU A 10 2.48 -10.14 8.58
C GLU A 10 3.98 -9.88 8.50
N ALA A 11 4.68 -10.57 7.59
CA ALA A 11 6.09 -10.34 7.34
C ALA A 11 6.37 -8.90 6.87
N ALA A 12 5.51 -8.33 6.02
CA ALA A 12 5.62 -6.94 5.58
C ALA A 12 5.45 -5.95 6.73
N VAL A 13 4.53 -6.22 7.65
CA VAL A 13 4.31 -5.40 8.84
C VAL A 13 5.52 -5.48 9.77
N ILE A 14 6.04 -6.67 10.05
CA ILE A 14 7.21 -6.85 10.93
C ILE A 14 8.45 -6.16 10.36
N ALA A 15 8.74 -6.35 9.07
CA ALA A 15 9.88 -5.72 8.42
C ALA A 15 9.78 -4.19 8.41
N GLU A 16 8.56 -3.64 8.31
CA GLU A 16 8.34 -2.21 8.40
C GLU A 16 8.63 -1.68 9.81
N HIS A 17 8.15 -2.35 10.85
CA HIS A 17 8.39 -1.94 12.24
C HIS A 17 9.88 -2.07 12.62
N ALA A 18 10.58 -3.06 12.08
CA ALA A 18 12.03 -3.16 12.20
C ALA A 18 12.73 -1.96 11.56
N ARG A 19 12.34 -1.57 10.34
CA ARG A 19 12.90 -0.40 9.64
C ARG A 19 12.59 0.92 10.32
N SER A 20 11.43 1.05 10.97
CA SER A 20 11.08 2.25 11.72
C SER A 20 11.76 2.33 13.10
N GLY A 21 12.59 1.34 13.46
CA GLY A 21 13.26 1.29 14.76
C GLY A 21 12.30 1.03 15.93
N ALA A 22 11.11 0.52 15.66
CA ALA A 22 10.09 0.25 16.68
C ALA A 22 10.27 -1.12 17.36
N LEU A 23 11.21 -1.94 16.89
CA LEU A 23 11.52 -3.26 17.43
C LEU A 23 12.91 -3.25 18.08
N GLU A 24 13.03 -3.89 19.24
CA GLU A 24 14.29 -4.07 19.96
C GLU A 24 15.09 -5.21 19.31
N LEU A 25 15.99 -4.85 18.38
CA LEU A 25 16.77 -5.82 17.60
C LEU A 25 17.95 -6.44 18.37
N ASP A 26 18.26 -5.90 19.55
CA ASP A 26 19.25 -6.45 20.48
C ASP A 26 18.74 -7.73 21.14
N ASP A 27 17.41 -7.91 21.22
CA ASP A 27 16.80 -9.17 21.63
C ASP A 27 16.97 -10.23 20.52
N PRO A 28 17.67 -11.35 20.82
CA PRO A 28 17.89 -12.41 19.85
C PRO A 28 16.60 -13.10 19.37
N GLU A 29 15.52 -13.09 20.15
CA GLU A 29 14.22 -13.63 19.72
C GLU A 29 13.54 -12.71 18.70
N VAL A 30 13.51 -11.41 18.97
CA VAL A 30 12.96 -10.40 18.04
C VAL A 30 13.72 -10.44 16.72
N ARG A 31 15.06 -10.50 16.77
CA ARG A 31 15.89 -10.59 15.57
C ARG A 31 15.55 -11.80 14.70
N LYS A 32 15.34 -12.98 15.31
CA LYS A 32 14.97 -14.20 14.56
C LYS A 32 13.64 -14.03 13.81
N VAL A 33 12.66 -13.39 14.44
CA VAL A 33 11.34 -13.14 13.84
C VAL A 33 11.47 -12.16 12.67
N VAL A 34 12.26 -11.09 12.82
CA VAL A 34 12.53 -10.13 11.74
C VAL A 34 13.26 -10.79 10.57
N GLU A 35 14.25 -11.65 10.84
CA GLU A 35 14.95 -12.39 9.79
C GLU A 35 14.02 -13.34 9.03
N GLN A 36 13.12 -14.03 9.74
CA GLN A 36 12.10 -14.88 9.11
C GLN A 36 11.15 -14.06 8.23
N ALA A 37 10.69 -12.91 8.71
CA ALA A 37 9.88 -11.99 7.92
C ALA A 37 10.59 -11.53 6.65
N ASN A 38 11.86 -11.13 6.76
CA ASN A 38 12.67 -10.75 5.60
C ASN A 38 12.83 -11.91 4.60
N ARG A 39 13.05 -13.15 5.06
CA ARG A 39 13.12 -14.32 4.17
C ARG A 39 11.82 -14.57 3.41
N VAL A 40 10.67 -14.45 4.08
CA VAL A 40 9.35 -14.61 3.45
C VAL A 40 9.11 -13.53 2.39
N LEU A 41 9.45 -12.27 2.70
CA LEU A 41 9.32 -11.16 1.76
C LEU A 41 10.22 -11.29 0.54
N VAL A 42 11.50 -11.64 0.73
CA VAL A 42 12.44 -11.85 -0.37
C VAL A 42 11.96 -13.00 -1.27
N ARG A 43 11.49 -14.10 -0.68
CA ARG A 43 10.89 -15.19 -1.45
C ARG A 43 9.68 -14.71 -2.24
N ALA A 44 8.75 -13.98 -1.63
CA ALA A 44 7.57 -13.45 -2.32
C ALA A 44 7.93 -12.51 -3.48
N GLN A 45 8.93 -11.64 -3.31
CA GLN A 45 9.42 -10.74 -4.36
C GLN A 45 10.01 -11.51 -5.55
N MET A 46 10.76 -12.60 -5.30
CA MET A 46 11.34 -13.44 -6.35
C MET A 46 10.30 -14.12 -7.24
N TRP A 47 9.10 -14.39 -6.72
CA TRP A 47 7.98 -14.95 -7.50
C TRP A 47 7.09 -13.89 -8.14
N GLY A 48 7.47 -12.61 -8.08
CA GLY A 48 6.75 -11.52 -8.75
C GLY A 48 5.45 -11.11 -8.05
N GLU A 49 5.23 -11.51 -6.78
CA GLU A 49 4.13 -11.00 -5.97
C GLU A 49 4.46 -9.58 -5.49
N GLU A 50 4.69 -8.66 -6.44
CA GLU A 50 4.55 -7.25 -6.17
C GLU A 50 3.08 -6.97 -5.92
N ARG A 51 2.67 -6.93 -4.65
CA ARG A 51 1.76 -5.88 -4.18
C ARG A 51 1.63 -5.87 -2.67
N SER A 52 2.54 -5.11 -2.06
CA SER A 52 2.27 -4.45 -0.79
C SER A 52 0.86 -3.83 -0.80
N PRO A 53 -0.05 -4.19 0.13
CA PRO A 53 -1.40 -3.63 0.19
C PRO A 53 -1.41 -2.10 0.39
N LYS A 54 -0.33 -1.53 0.95
CA LYS A 54 -0.14 -0.07 1.06
C LYS A 54 0.01 0.61 -0.31
N LEU A 55 0.60 -0.05 -1.30
CA LEU A 55 0.74 0.48 -2.67
C LEU A 55 -0.62 0.53 -3.39
N ARG A 56 -1.53 -0.43 -3.14
CA ARG A 56 -2.91 -0.37 -3.65
C ARG A 56 -3.68 0.82 -3.10
N ARG A 57 -3.55 1.13 -1.80
CA ARG A 57 -4.18 2.34 -1.22
C ARG A 57 -3.65 3.61 -1.86
N ARG A 58 -2.32 3.73 -2.02
CA ARG A 58 -1.70 4.92 -2.62
C ARG A 58 -2.08 5.10 -4.10
N ARG A 59 -2.12 4.02 -4.89
CA ARG A 59 -2.63 4.06 -6.28
C ARG A 59 -4.10 4.46 -6.36
N ARG A 60 -4.95 4.01 -5.43
CA ARG A 60 -6.36 4.41 -5.39
C ARG A 60 -6.52 5.90 -5.11
N PHE A 61 -5.74 6.47 -4.18
CA PHE A 61 -5.77 7.92 -3.91
C PHE A 61 -5.33 8.74 -5.12
N ILE A 62 -4.28 8.32 -5.83
CA ILE A 62 -3.83 8.99 -7.06
C ILE A 62 -4.91 8.91 -8.15
N ALA A 63 -5.53 7.73 -8.34
CA ALA A 63 -6.60 7.55 -9.32
C ALA A 63 -7.84 8.40 -8.99
N VAL A 64 -8.24 8.46 -7.72
CA VAL A 64 -9.36 9.29 -7.27
C VAL A 64 -9.05 10.77 -7.44
N GLY A 65 -7.83 11.21 -7.09
CA GLY A 65 -7.41 12.59 -7.30
C GLY A 65 -7.40 12.98 -8.78
N ALA A 66 -6.86 12.11 -9.66
CA ALA A 66 -6.87 12.33 -11.11
C ALA A 66 -8.30 12.41 -11.65
N LEU A 67 -9.20 11.52 -11.20
CA LEU A 67 -10.60 11.53 -11.62
C LEU A 67 -11.30 12.83 -11.18
N LEU A 68 -11.13 13.26 -9.92
CA LEU A 68 -11.71 14.50 -9.42
C LEU A 68 -11.20 15.72 -10.20
N MET A 69 -9.91 15.77 -10.52
CA MET A 69 -9.34 16.85 -11.34
C MET A 69 -10.00 16.92 -12.72
N VAL A 70 -10.19 15.78 -13.37
CA VAL A 70 -10.88 15.69 -14.67
C VAL A 70 -12.34 16.12 -14.54
N CYS A 71 -13.06 15.65 -13.51
CA CYS A 71 -14.45 16.03 -13.26
C CYS A 71 -14.61 17.53 -13.05
N VAL A 72 -13.72 18.17 -12.29
CA VAL A 72 -13.73 19.63 -12.09
C VAL A 72 -13.50 20.36 -13.41
N TRP A 73 -12.57 19.89 -14.24
CA TRP A 73 -12.27 20.51 -15.54
C TRP A 73 -13.45 20.39 -16.51
N VAL A 74 -14.05 19.20 -16.61
CA VAL A 74 -15.22 18.92 -17.45
C VAL A 74 -16.43 19.73 -16.96
N ALA A 75 -16.69 19.78 -15.66
CA ALA A 75 -17.77 20.58 -15.10
C ALA A 75 -17.54 22.07 -15.36
N GLY A 76 -16.33 22.58 -15.18
CA GLY A 76 -15.99 23.98 -15.49
C GLY A 76 -16.24 24.36 -16.95
N LEU A 77 -16.09 23.41 -17.88
CA LEU A 77 -16.39 23.62 -19.29
C LEU A 77 -17.88 23.50 -19.62
N LEU A 78 -18.55 22.49 -19.05
CA LEU A 78 -19.92 22.14 -19.41
C LEU A 78 -20.98 22.95 -18.65
N VAL A 79 -20.73 23.35 -17.40
CA VAL A 79 -21.66 24.15 -16.59
C VAL A 79 -22.02 25.48 -17.26
N PRO A 80 -21.07 26.32 -17.70
CA PRO A 80 -21.43 27.58 -18.35
C PRO A 80 -22.15 27.35 -19.68
N LEU A 81 -21.83 26.29 -20.43
CA LEU A 81 -22.53 25.95 -21.67
C LEU A 81 -23.97 25.49 -21.40
N ALA A 82 -24.19 24.66 -20.37
CA ALA A 82 -25.51 24.20 -19.97
C ALA A 82 -26.40 25.34 -19.46
N ILE A 83 -25.84 26.28 -18.68
CA ILE A 83 -26.56 27.49 -18.24
C ILE A 83 -27.01 28.31 -19.45
N ARG A 84 -26.13 28.49 -20.45
CA ARG A 84 -26.44 29.24 -21.68
C ARG A 84 -27.49 28.59 -22.59
N ILE A 85 -27.65 27.28 -22.53
CA ILE A 85 -28.66 26.52 -23.30
C ILE A 85 -30.00 26.48 -22.55
N ALA A 86 -29.98 26.64 -21.22
CA ALA A 86 -31.17 26.63 -20.37
C ALA A 86 -31.84 28.01 -20.20
N GLU A 87 -31.14 29.10 -20.56
CA GLU A 87 -31.70 30.45 -20.80
C GLU A 87 -32.29 30.58 -22.21
#